data_AF-A0AAF0E7W5-F1
#
_entry.id   AF-A0AAF0E7W5-F1
#
_cell.length_a   1.000
_cell.length_b   1.000
_cell.length_c   1.000
_cell.angle_alpha   90.00
_cell.angle_beta   90.00
_cell.angle_gamma   90.00
#
_symmetry.space_group_name_H-M   'P 1'
#
loop_
_entity.id
_entity.type
_entity.pdbx_description
1 polymer ?
#
loop_
_entity_poly.entity_id
_entity_poly.type
_entity_poly.pdbx_seq_one_letter_code
_entity_poly.pdbx_strand_id
1 'polypeptide(L)'
;MPILVVPSATAARLERLAAREDVPSHVREALRTQIVRVPLSGHTPADPSRADAEVRIPHTLLVQVSQWARDDAYTLAYLLRGAQLYHPPRPVYERPKELDASLEAIRRAHEESEYARMVSWTPSQRAPAAPYRLSSEVAPHAVAAEHEAWREARSQLSALVNILLSMGAVATAVWWGAGSRGAIWVRTHH
;
A
#
# COMPACT_ATOMS: atom_id res chain seq x y z
N MET A 1 4.89 11.95 -19.90
CA MET A 1 5.10 13.25 -19.24
C MET A 1 4.43 13.22 -17.87
N PRO A 2 5.07 13.69 -16.80
CA PRO A 2 4.48 13.66 -15.47
C PRO A 2 3.25 14.56 -15.41
N ILE A 3 2.13 14.00 -14.97
CA ILE A 3 0.89 14.73 -14.68
C ILE A 3 0.95 15.14 -13.22
N LEU A 4 0.64 16.40 -12.96
CA LEU A 4 0.65 16.97 -11.62
C LEU A 4 -0.77 17.23 -11.17
N VAL A 5 -0.98 17.02 -9.88
CA VAL A 5 -2.19 17.39 -9.15
C VAL A 5 -1.89 18.71 -8.47
N VAL A 6 -2.61 19.75 -8.86
CA VAL A 6 -2.31 21.13 -8.46
C VAL A 6 -3.36 21.63 -7.46
N PRO A 7 -3.00 22.40 -6.43
CA PRO A 7 -3.97 22.96 -5.49
C PRO A 7 -5.05 23.81 -6.17
N SER A 8 -6.27 23.82 -5.60
CA SER A 8 -7.42 24.56 -6.13
C SER A 8 -7.14 26.06 -6.32
N ALA A 9 -6.38 26.67 -5.40
CA ALA A 9 -5.96 28.07 -5.50
C ALA A 9 -5.09 28.37 -6.73
N THR A 10 -4.15 27.47 -7.06
CA THR A 10 -3.27 27.59 -8.22
C THR A 10 -4.05 27.31 -9.50
N ALA A 11 -4.94 26.32 -9.50
CA ALA A 11 -5.85 26.05 -10.61
C ALA A 11 -6.75 27.25 -10.94
N ALA A 12 -7.41 27.84 -9.93
CA ALA A 12 -8.24 29.03 -10.10
C ALA A 12 -7.45 30.24 -10.61
N ARG A 13 -6.15 30.32 -10.31
CA ARG A 13 -5.26 31.35 -10.87
C ARG A 13 -4.95 31.10 -12.34
N LEU A 14 -4.65 29.86 -12.71
CA LEU A 14 -4.41 29.47 -14.11
C LEU A 14 -5.67 29.65 -14.98
N GLU A 15 -6.85 29.41 -14.43
CA GLU A 15 -8.13 29.67 -15.11
C GLU A 15 -8.37 31.18 -15.31
N ARG A 16 -8.10 32.00 -14.30
CA ARG A 16 -8.13 33.47 -14.45
C ARG A 16 -7.13 33.96 -15.49
N LEU A 17 -5.97 33.32 -15.57
CA LEU A 17 -4.97 33.62 -16.58
C LEU A 17 -5.48 33.27 -17.99
N ALA A 18 -6.14 32.13 -18.17
CA ALA A 18 -6.76 31.74 -19.44
C ALA A 18 -7.88 32.68 -19.92
N ALA A 19 -8.44 33.50 -19.02
CA ALA A 19 -9.42 34.53 -19.35
C ALA A 19 -8.80 35.88 -19.78
N ARG A 20 -7.49 36.08 -19.57
CA ARG A 20 -6.80 37.32 -19.97
C ARG A 20 -6.45 37.30 -21.46
N GLU A 21 -6.61 38.44 -22.11
CA GLU A 21 -6.27 38.61 -23.54
C GLU A 21 -4.77 38.70 -23.80
N ASP A 22 -3.98 39.05 -22.78
CA ASP A 22 -2.51 39.20 -22.86
C ASP A 22 -1.78 37.86 -23.07
N VAL A 23 -2.45 36.73 -22.87
CA VAL A 23 -1.85 35.39 -22.94
C VAL A 23 -1.78 34.90 -24.39
N PRO A 24 -0.64 34.36 -24.86
CA PRO A 24 -0.50 33.77 -26.18
C PRO A 24 -1.57 32.71 -26.46
N SER A 25 -2.09 32.69 -27.67
CA SER A 25 -3.16 31.79 -28.11
C SER A 25 -2.85 30.32 -27.81
N HIS A 26 -1.63 29.86 -28.05
CA HIS A 26 -1.21 28.49 -27.78
C HIS A 26 -1.23 28.12 -26.28
N VAL A 27 -0.83 29.04 -25.39
CA VAL A 27 -0.87 28.82 -23.93
C VAL A 27 -2.31 28.83 -23.44
N ARG A 28 -3.13 29.73 -23.97
CA ARG A 28 -4.56 29.82 -23.64
C ARG A 28 -5.32 28.55 -24.05
N GLU A 29 -5.05 28.05 -25.25
CA GLU A 29 -5.62 26.80 -25.76
C GLU A 29 -5.17 25.60 -24.89
N ALA A 30 -3.89 25.54 -24.55
CA ALA A 30 -3.33 24.49 -23.70
C ALA A 30 -3.95 24.51 -22.29
N LEU A 31 -4.13 25.69 -21.68
CA LEU A 31 -4.81 25.83 -20.39
C LEU A 31 -6.26 25.35 -20.44
N ARG A 32 -6.98 25.64 -21.52
CA ARG A 32 -8.38 25.20 -21.66
C ARG A 32 -8.53 23.71 -21.91
N THR A 33 -7.59 23.12 -22.65
CA THR A 33 -7.68 21.72 -23.09
C THR A 33 -7.05 20.74 -22.11
N GLN A 34 -5.99 21.14 -21.40
CA GLN A 34 -5.19 20.23 -20.56
C GLN A 34 -5.48 20.35 -19.06
N ILE A 35 -6.22 21.37 -18.62
CA ILE A 35 -6.72 21.44 -17.25
C ILE A 35 -7.94 20.53 -17.14
N VAL A 36 -7.76 19.39 -16.50
CA VAL A 36 -8.84 18.43 -16.26
C VAL A 36 -9.19 18.44 -14.78
N ARG A 37 -10.43 18.83 -14.46
CA ARG A 37 -11.00 18.67 -13.13
C ARG A 37 -11.59 17.27 -13.03
N VAL A 38 -11.01 16.45 -12.17
CA VAL A 38 -11.51 15.09 -11.92
C VAL A 38 -12.33 15.13 -10.64
N PRO A 39 -13.64 14.80 -10.70
CA PRO A 39 -14.42 14.65 -9.48
C PRO A 39 -13.81 13.50 -8.67
N LEU A 40 -13.73 13.67 -7.35
CA LEU A 40 -13.26 12.61 -6.46
C LEU A 40 -14.15 11.38 -6.68
N SER A 41 -13.59 10.34 -7.27
CA SER A 41 -14.27 9.05 -7.41
C SER A 41 -14.54 8.54 -6.00
N GLY A 42 -15.83 8.44 -5.63
CA GLY A 42 -16.35 8.22 -4.29
C GLY A 42 -16.06 6.86 -3.66
N HIS A 43 -14.79 6.46 -3.58
CA HIS A 43 -14.36 5.22 -2.94
C HIS A 43 -13.60 5.46 -1.63
N THR A 44 -13.57 6.69 -1.12
CA THR A 44 -13.06 6.98 0.23
C THR A 44 -13.89 8.10 0.87
N PRO A 45 -14.87 7.79 1.73
CA PRO A 45 -15.81 8.77 2.27
C PRO A 45 -15.28 9.56 3.48
N ALA A 46 -13.96 9.69 3.69
CA ALA A 46 -13.44 10.08 5.00
C ALA A 46 -12.26 11.05 5.01
N ASP A 47 -12.08 11.87 3.97
CA ASP A 47 -11.13 13.00 4.06
C ASP A 47 -11.80 14.32 3.63
N PRO A 48 -12.36 15.11 4.57
CA PRO A 48 -12.98 16.40 4.26
C PRO A 48 -11.95 17.44 3.77
N SER A 49 -10.64 17.20 3.96
CA SER A 49 -9.60 18.07 3.40
C SER A 49 -9.34 17.83 1.91
N ARG A 50 -9.90 16.74 1.35
CA ARG A 50 -9.82 16.37 -0.06
C ARG A 50 -11.14 16.54 -0.82
N ALA A 51 -12.14 17.21 -0.26
CA ALA A 51 -13.45 17.38 -0.91
C ALA A 51 -13.43 18.26 -2.18
N ASP A 52 -12.31 18.94 -2.46
CA ASP A 52 -12.13 19.73 -3.68
C ASP A 52 -11.75 18.86 -4.88
N ALA A 53 -12.39 19.09 -6.03
CA ALA A 53 -12.08 18.41 -7.28
C ALA A 53 -10.58 18.47 -7.61
N GLU A 54 -9.99 17.32 -7.92
CA GLU A 54 -8.57 17.19 -8.22
C GLU A 54 -8.27 17.83 -9.58
N VAL A 55 -7.40 18.85 -9.63
CA VAL A 55 -7.04 19.50 -10.89
C VAL A 55 -5.74 18.90 -11.42
N ARG A 56 -5.83 18.22 -12.56
CA ARG A 56 -4.69 17.56 -13.21
C ARG A 56 -4.15 18.44 -14.33
N ILE A 57 -2.85 18.71 -14.29
CA ILE A 57 -2.15 19.59 -15.22
C ILE A 57 -0.80 18.96 -15.60
N PRO A 58 -0.42 18.90 -16.89
CA PRO A 58 0.91 18.47 -17.29
C PRO A 58 2.01 19.43 -16.81
N HIS A 59 3.15 18.90 -16.38
CA HIS A 59 4.29 19.73 -15.95
C HIS A 59 4.77 20.71 -17.04
N THR A 60 4.76 20.28 -18.30
CA THR A 60 5.19 21.09 -19.45
C THR A 60 4.35 22.36 -19.62
N LEU A 61 3.07 22.32 -19.26
CA LEU A 61 2.18 23.47 -19.32
C LEU A 61 2.56 24.51 -18.27
N LEU A 62 2.91 24.09 -17.05
CA LEU A 62 3.39 25.01 -16.01
C LEU A 62 4.71 25.67 -16.40
N VAL A 63 5.61 24.91 -17.06
CA VAL A 63 6.86 25.45 -17.61
C VAL A 63 6.56 26.52 -18.66
N GLN A 64 5.68 26.25 -19.63
CA GLN A 64 5.28 27.22 -20.64
C GLN A 64 4.71 28.51 -20.04
N VAL A 65 3.81 28.37 -19.05
CA VAL A 65 3.22 29.53 -18.35
C VAL A 65 4.31 30.34 -17.65
N SER A 66 5.23 29.69 -16.94
CA SER A 66 6.32 30.39 -16.24
C SER A 66 7.31 31.09 -17.19
N GLN A 67 7.61 30.47 -18.33
CA GLN A 67 8.52 31.03 -19.34
C GLN A 67 7.93 32.23 -20.07
N TRP A 68 6.61 32.21 -20.30
CA TRP A 68 5.89 33.33 -20.89
C TRP A 68 5.73 34.48 -19.90
N ALA A 69 5.21 34.21 -18.70
CA ALA A 69 4.84 35.26 -17.76
C ALA A 69 6.06 36.04 -17.26
N ARG A 70 7.19 35.36 -17.01
CA ARG A 70 8.44 35.94 -16.48
C ARG A 70 8.22 36.91 -15.31
N ASP A 71 7.21 36.60 -14.51
CA ASP A 71 6.74 37.39 -13.38
C ASP A 71 6.93 36.54 -12.11
N ASP A 72 7.29 37.20 -11.01
CA ASP A 72 7.52 36.58 -9.71
C ASP A 72 6.27 35.82 -9.23
N ALA A 73 5.08 36.33 -9.58
CA ALA A 73 3.80 35.72 -9.25
C ALA A 73 3.49 34.40 -10.00
N TYR A 74 4.22 34.12 -11.09
CA TYR A 74 4.04 32.96 -11.97
C TYR A 74 5.34 32.17 -12.17
N THR A 75 6.28 32.29 -11.23
CA THR A 75 7.50 31.47 -11.23
C THR A 75 7.13 29.98 -11.14
N LEU A 76 7.94 29.14 -11.80
CA LEU A 76 7.72 27.69 -11.78
C LEU A 76 7.71 27.14 -10.35
N ALA A 77 8.59 27.65 -9.48
CA ALA A 77 8.63 27.28 -8.07
C ALA A 77 7.31 27.60 -7.34
N TYR A 78 6.67 28.72 -7.67
CA TYR A 78 5.38 29.09 -7.11
C TYR A 78 4.25 28.22 -7.65
N LEU A 79 4.23 27.94 -8.96
CA LEU A 79 3.22 27.09 -9.60
C LEU A 79 3.30 25.62 -9.14
N LEU A 80 4.50 25.13 -8.83
CA LEU A 80 4.72 23.79 -8.29
C LEU A 80 4.50 23.70 -6.77
N ARG A 81 4.30 24.82 -6.08
CA ARG A 81 4.13 24.83 -4.62
C ARG A 81 2.85 24.08 -4.24
N GLY A 82 3.01 22.96 -3.54
CA GLY A 82 1.90 22.09 -3.15
C GLY A 82 1.36 21.20 -4.27
N ALA A 83 2.01 21.19 -5.44
CA ALA A 83 1.67 20.23 -6.49
C ALA A 83 2.17 18.83 -6.11
N GLN A 84 1.35 17.81 -6.38
CA GLN A 84 1.66 16.41 -6.14
C GLN A 84 1.76 15.66 -7.47
N LEU A 85 2.53 14.57 -7.52
CA LEU A 85 2.56 13.73 -8.71
C LEU A 85 1.26 12.93 -8.79
N TYR A 86 0.59 12.94 -9.95
CA TYR A 86 -0.59 12.13 -10.16
C TYR A 86 -0.20 10.65 -10.23
N HIS A 87 -0.80 9.85 -9.36
CA HIS A 87 -0.71 8.40 -9.40
C HIS A 87 -2.09 7.85 -9.75
N PRO A 88 -2.22 7.04 -10.83
CA PRO A 88 -3.50 6.44 -11.16
C PRO A 88 -3.99 5.58 -9.99
N PRO A 89 -5.29 5.62 -9.66
CA PRO A 89 -5.84 4.79 -8.60
C PRO A 89 -5.56 3.33 -8.94
N ARG A 90 -5.18 2.55 -7.92
CA ARG A 90 -4.95 1.13 -8.10
C ARG A 90 -6.26 0.49 -8.60
N PRO A 91 -6.21 -0.35 -9.64
CA PRO A 91 -7.40 -1.03 -10.11
C PRO A 91 -8.01 -1.81 -8.93
N VAL A 92 -9.32 -1.71 -8.78
CA VAL A 92 -10.05 -2.48 -7.77
C VAL A 92 -9.90 -3.95 -8.14
N TYR A 93 -9.53 -4.79 -7.18
CA TYR A 93 -9.50 -6.22 -7.40
C TYR A 93 -10.93 -6.72 -7.62
N GLU A 94 -11.24 -7.10 -8.85
CA GLU A 94 -12.46 -7.81 -9.18
C GLU A 94 -12.23 -9.30 -8.97
N ARG A 95 -13.01 -9.90 -8.06
CA ARG A 95 -12.91 -11.34 -7.82
C ARG A 95 -13.36 -12.09 -9.08
N PRO A 96 -12.53 -12.98 -9.66
CA PRO A 96 -12.92 -13.75 -10.83
C PRO A 96 -14.00 -14.77 -10.47
N LYS A 97 -15.05 -14.89 -11.29
CA LYS A 97 -16.16 -15.83 -11.08
C LYS A 97 -15.72 -17.30 -11.06
N GLU A 98 -14.62 -17.62 -11.76
CA GLU A 98 -14.00 -18.94 -11.76
C GLU A 98 -13.50 -19.35 -10.37
N LEU A 99 -13.04 -18.38 -9.56
CA LEU A 99 -12.61 -18.63 -8.20
C LEU A 99 -13.79 -19.03 -7.31
N ASP A 100 -14.93 -18.33 -7.43
CA ASP A 100 -16.13 -18.68 -6.66
C ASP A 100 -16.65 -20.07 -7.06
N ALA A 101 -16.68 -20.40 -8.35
CA ALA A 101 -17.04 -21.74 -8.82
C ALA A 101 -16.10 -22.83 -8.29
N SER A 102 -14.80 -22.54 -8.21
CA SER A 102 -13.81 -23.45 -7.65
C SER A 102 -14.02 -23.65 -6.14
N LEU A 103 -14.32 -22.59 -5.41
CA LEU A 103 -14.61 -22.65 -3.98
C LEU A 103 -15.89 -23.44 -3.67
N GLU A 104 -16.92 -23.30 -4.51
CA GLU A 104 -18.15 -24.08 -4.41
C GLU A 104 -17.91 -25.57 -4.67
N ALA A 105 -17.08 -25.90 -5.66
CA ALA A 105 -16.69 -27.28 -5.96
C ALA A 105 -15.92 -27.91 -4.79
N ILE A 106 -14.96 -27.19 -4.21
CA ILE A 106 -14.19 -27.65 -3.03
C ILE A 106 -15.13 -27.84 -1.84
N ARG A 107 -16.05 -26.90 -1.60
CA ARG A 107 -17.04 -27.02 -0.51
C ARG A 107 -17.92 -28.26 -0.69
N ARG A 108 -18.44 -28.50 -1.90
CA ARG A 108 -19.25 -29.69 -2.20
C ARG A 108 -18.48 -30.99 -1.99
N ALA A 109 -17.24 -31.07 -2.49
CA ALA A 109 -16.40 -32.25 -2.30
C ALA A 109 -16.12 -32.53 -0.81
N HIS A 110 -15.94 -31.48 -0.01
CA HIS A 110 -15.76 -31.62 1.43
C HIS A 110 -17.04 -32.13 2.11
N GLU A 111 -18.19 -31.54 1.79
CA GLU A 111 -19.50 -31.99 2.29
C GLU A 111 -19.75 -33.46 1.94
N GLU A 112 -19.52 -33.88 0.70
CA GLU A 112 -19.65 -35.28 0.26
C GLU A 112 -18.74 -36.23 1.06
N SER A 113 -17.50 -35.82 1.35
CA SER A 113 -16.57 -36.63 2.15
C SER A 113 -17.03 -36.79 3.61
N GLU A 114 -17.59 -35.73 4.20
CA GLU A 114 -18.12 -35.75 5.56
C GLU A 114 -19.42 -36.57 5.62
N TYR A 115 -20.31 -36.43 4.64
CA TYR A 115 -21.48 -37.31 4.49
C TYR A 115 -21.06 -38.76 4.32
N ALA A 116 -20.05 -39.06 3.50
CA ALA A 116 -19.54 -40.40 3.33
C ALA A 116 -19.02 -40.97 4.66
N ARG A 117 -18.35 -40.19 5.51
CA ARG A 117 -17.92 -40.63 6.86
C ARG A 117 -19.10 -40.92 7.79
N MET A 118 -20.14 -40.10 7.77
CA MET A 118 -21.34 -40.32 8.59
C MET A 118 -22.13 -41.54 8.14
N VAL A 119 -22.25 -41.76 6.83
CA VAL A 119 -23.02 -42.86 6.23
C VAL A 119 -22.24 -44.18 6.22
N SER A 120 -20.92 -44.12 6.00
CA SER A 120 -20.03 -45.29 6.10
C SER A 120 -19.71 -45.68 7.53
N TRP A 121 -20.31 -45.00 8.54
CA TRP A 121 -20.32 -45.46 9.92
C TRP A 121 -21.18 -46.73 10.03
N THR A 122 -20.63 -47.82 9.51
CA THR A 122 -21.08 -49.17 9.80
C THR A 122 -20.57 -49.51 11.21
N PRO A 123 -21.42 -50.01 12.13
CA PRO A 123 -20.99 -50.39 13.47
C PRO A 123 -19.98 -51.57 13.47
N SER A 124 -19.66 -52.15 12.30
CA SER A 124 -18.68 -53.23 12.13
C SER A 124 -17.22 -52.77 12.02
N GLN A 125 -16.96 -51.45 11.99
CA GLN A 125 -15.59 -50.90 12.05
C GLN A 125 -15.25 -50.32 13.43
N ARG A 126 -15.82 -50.88 14.51
CA ARG A 126 -15.00 -51.04 15.72
C ARG A 126 -13.92 -52.05 15.35
N ALA A 127 -12.78 -51.58 14.87
CA ALA A 127 -11.56 -52.33 15.12
C ALA A 127 -11.59 -52.68 16.61
N PRO A 128 -11.48 -53.96 17.02
CA PRO A 128 -11.32 -54.27 18.42
C PRO A 128 -10.15 -53.40 18.88
N ALA A 129 -10.35 -52.64 19.96
CA ALA A 129 -9.31 -51.80 20.55
C ALA A 129 -8.03 -52.64 20.54
N ALA A 130 -7.12 -52.33 19.61
CA ALA A 130 -5.83 -52.99 19.58
C ALA A 130 -5.26 -52.69 20.95
N PRO A 131 -4.96 -53.72 21.77
CA PRO A 131 -4.44 -53.47 23.10
C PRO A 131 -3.25 -52.56 22.91
N TYR A 132 -3.24 -51.43 23.62
CA TYR A 132 -2.14 -50.45 23.61
C TYR A 132 -0.83 -51.22 23.70
N ARG A 133 -0.19 -51.45 22.55
CA ARG A 133 1.19 -51.91 22.51
C ARG A 133 1.99 -50.65 22.71
N LEU A 134 2.43 -50.46 23.95
CA LEU A 134 3.61 -49.67 24.28
C LEU A 134 4.82 -50.34 23.60
N SER A 135 4.87 -50.27 22.28
CA SER A 135 6.06 -50.60 21.52
C SER A 135 6.85 -49.31 21.44
N SER A 136 7.80 -49.20 22.37
CA SER A 136 8.95 -48.32 22.31
C SER A 136 9.78 -48.68 21.08
N GLU A 137 9.26 -48.39 19.89
CA GLU A 137 9.99 -48.42 18.64
C GLU A 137 9.63 -47.15 17.90
N VAL A 138 10.59 -46.22 17.93
CA VAL A 138 10.55 -44.98 17.17
C VAL A 138 10.43 -45.34 15.69
N ALA A 139 9.22 -45.26 15.16
CA ALA A 139 8.97 -45.50 13.74
C ALA A 139 9.73 -44.44 12.92
N PRO A 140 10.54 -44.82 11.91
CA PRO A 140 11.34 -43.88 11.12
C PRO A 140 10.48 -42.83 10.39
N HIS A 141 9.19 -43.09 10.22
CA HIS A 141 8.21 -42.17 9.64
C HIS A 141 7.78 -41.05 10.60
N ALA A 142 7.76 -41.30 11.91
CA ALA A 142 7.45 -40.29 12.91
C ALA A 142 8.60 -39.28 13.06
N VAL A 143 9.84 -39.76 12.97
CA VAL A 143 11.05 -38.92 12.99
C VAL A 143 11.16 -38.08 11.71
N ALA A 144 10.76 -38.63 10.56
CA ALA A 144 10.72 -37.88 9.30
C ALA A 144 9.68 -36.75 9.33
N ALA A 145 8.46 -37.02 9.84
CA ALA A 145 7.42 -36.01 10.00
C ALA A 145 7.81 -34.92 11.02
N GLU A 146 8.50 -35.29 12.11
CA GLU A 146 9.02 -34.34 13.10
C GLU A 146 10.13 -33.44 12.51
N HIS A 147 11.00 -33.99 11.64
CA HIS A 147 12.01 -33.22 10.93
C HIS A 147 11.46 -32.28 9.84
N GLU A 148 10.28 -32.57 9.28
CA GLU A 148 9.58 -31.67 8.36
C GLU A 148 8.93 -30.51 9.11
N ALA A 149 8.26 -30.79 10.23
CA ALA A 149 7.71 -29.76 11.12
C ALA A 149 8.80 -28.83 11.69
N TRP A 150 9.96 -29.38 12.06
CA TRP A 150 11.12 -28.60 12.52
C TRP A 150 11.72 -27.71 11.43
N ARG A 151 11.69 -28.14 10.16
CA ARG A 151 12.15 -27.33 9.02
C ARG A 151 11.19 -26.20 8.72
N GLU A 152 9.89 -26.44 8.86
CA GLU A 152 8.86 -25.43 8.64
C GLU A 152 8.91 -24.33 9.73
N ALA A 153 9.08 -24.72 11.00
CA ALA A 153 9.33 -23.80 12.12
C ALA A 153 10.62 -22.97 11.94
N ARG A 154 11.69 -23.58 11.40
CA ARG A 154 12.97 -22.89 11.13
C ARG A 154 12.87 -21.84 10.03
N SER A 155 11.98 -22.00 9.06
CA SER A 155 11.83 -21.02 7.97
C SER A 155 11.22 -19.70 8.48
N GLN A 156 10.25 -19.79 9.40
CA GLN A 156 9.60 -18.63 10.02
C GLN A 156 10.49 -17.89 11.04
N LEU A 157 11.50 -18.57 11.58
CA LEU A 157 12.48 -17.98 12.50
C LEU A 157 13.34 -16.89 11.85
N SER A 158 13.63 -16.99 10.54
CA SER A 158 14.50 -16.01 9.85
C SER A 158 13.90 -14.60 9.82
N ALA A 159 12.59 -14.50 9.59
CA ALA A 159 11.87 -13.23 9.58
C ALA A 159 11.84 -12.60 10.98
N LEU A 160 11.59 -13.42 12.02
CA LEU A 160 11.60 -12.97 13.41
C LEU A 160 12.98 -12.48 13.85
N VAL A 161 14.04 -13.21 13.52
CA VAL A 161 15.42 -12.82 13.82
C VAL A 161 15.78 -11.49 13.16
N ASN A 162 15.38 -11.28 11.90
CA ASN A 162 15.69 -10.03 11.19
C ASN A 162 14.98 -8.81 11.81
N ILE A 163 13.72 -8.99 12.23
CA ILE A 163 12.94 -7.94 12.92
C ILE A 163 13.58 -7.62 14.27
N LEU A 164 13.91 -8.65 15.06
CA LEU A 164 14.54 -8.48 16.38
C LEU A 164 15.92 -7.81 16.28
N LEU A 165 16.72 -8.18 15.28
CA LEU A 165 18.02 -7.57 15.03
C LEU A 165 17.87 -6.07 14.66
N SER A 166 16.88 -5.73 13.83
CA SER A 166 16.60 -4.35 13.45
C SER A 166 16.17 -3.50 14.64
N MET A 167 15.27 -4.02 15.49
CA MET A 167 14.84 -3.35 16.71
C MET A 167 16.00 -3.18 17.71
N GLY A 168 16.84 -4.20 17.86
CA GLY A 168 18.05 -4.14 18.70
C GLY A 168 19.06 -3.09 18.23
N ALA A 169 19.27 -2.97 16.92
CA ALA A 169 20.13 -1.95 16.33
C ALA A 169 19.61 -0.53 16.57
N VAL A 170 18.30 -0.31 16.43
CA VAL A 170 17.67 0.99 16.75
C VAL A 170 17.78 1.30 18.24
N ALA A 171 17.51 0.32 19.12
CA ALA A 171 17.61 0.50 20.57
C ALA A 171 19.05 0.83 21.01
N THR A 172 20.06 0.17 20.44
CA THR A 172 21.47 0.47 20.72
C THR A 172 21.89 1.84 20.17
N ALA A 173 21.44 2.22 18.97
CA ALA A 173 21.69 3.55 18.42
C ALA A 173 21.07 4.66 19.29
N VAL A 174 19.83 4.46 19.77
CA VAL A 174 19.15 5.39 20.68
C VAL A 174 19.86 5.44 22.02
N TRP A 175 20.25 4.30 22.60
CA TRP A 175 21.01 4.26 23.85
C TRP A 175 22.33 5.02 23.73
N TRP A 176 23.05 4.83 22.61
CA TRP A 176 24.31 5.54 22.41
C TRP A 176 24.10 7.05 22.19
N GLY A 177 23.11 7.42 21.38
CA GLY A 177 22.78 8.82 21.11
C GLY A 177 22.12 9.57 22.28
N ALA A 178 21.42 8.86 23.17
CA ALA A 178 20.84 9.42 24.39
C ALA A 178 21.87 9.49 25.53
N GLY A 179 22.78 8.51 25.64
CA GLY A 179 23.89 8.52 26.57
C GLY A 179 24.96 9.57 26.27
N SER A 180 25.06 10.04 25.02
CA SER A 180 25.98 11.11 24.61
C SER A 180 25.41 12.53 24.74
N ARG A 181 24.17 12.71 25.26
CA ARG A 181 23.61 14.04 25.58
C ARG A 181 24.01 14.49 26.98
N GLY A 182 25.32 14.52 27.24
CA GLY A 182 25.91 15.33 28.29
C GLY A 182 26.16 16.75 27.78
N ALA A 183 25.45 17.72 28.37
CA ALA A 183 25.70 19.17 28.40
C ALA A 183 26.73 19.76 27.41
N ILE A 184 26.27 20.32 26.27
CA ILE A 184 27.11 21.17 25.40
C ILE A 184 26.58 22.62 25.27
N TRP A 185 25.43 22.97 25.88
CA TRP A 185 24.99 24.37 25.94
C TRP A 185 25.22 24.99 27.31
N VAL A 186 26.50 25.20 27.64
CA VAL A 186 26.92 26.23 28.60
C VAL A 186 27.78 27.24 27.85
N ARG A 187 27.22 28.41 27.52
CA ARG A 187 27.94 29.69 27.34
C ARG A 187 26.92 30.85 27.31
N THR A 188 26.59 31.40 28.48
CA THR A 188 26.99 32.74 28.99
C THR A 188 26.48 33.94 28.17
N HIS A 189 25.53 34.66 28.74
CA HIS A 189 25.40 36.11 28.56
C HIS A 189 25.56 36.76 29.93
N HIS A 190 26.68 37.46 30.13
CA HIS A 190 26.86 38.49 31.13
C HIS A 190 27.58 39.66 30.46
#